data_AF-A0AA86JSV3-F1
#
_entry.id   AF-A0AA86JSV3-F1
#
_cell.length_a   1.000
_cell.length_b   1.000
_cell.length_c   1.000
_cell.angle_alpha   90.00
_cell.angle_beta   90.00
_cell.angle_gamma   90.00
#
_symmetry.space_group_name_H-M   'P 1'
#
loop_
_entity.id
_entity.type
_entity.pdbx_description
1 polymer ?
#
loop_
_entity_poly.entity_id
_entity_poly.type
_entity_poly.pdbx_seq_one_letter_code
_entity_poly.pdbx_strand_id
1 'polypeptide(L)'
;MLDNNRYVTRGVNAEVDIRLQVIMWELIDKLNGSKDIEVDYLQVVNICKKQDKILLEHKQEVPEYQKLYEINNMGDIKLEEKLKLFVIDDVNHSTMLLAQEY
;
A
#
# COMPACT_ATOMS: atom_id res chain seq x y z
N MET A 1 -3.44 16.16 3.23
CA MET A 1 -2.87 15.62 1.96
C MET A 1 -3.17 14.14 1.74
N LEU A 2 -3.84 13.45 2.67
CA LEU A 2 -4.60 12.20 2.47
C LEU A 2 -5.79 12.18 3.45
N ASP A 3 -6.43 13.34 3.61
CA ASP A 3 -7.57 13.56 4.53
C ASP A 3 -8.92 13.37 3.81
N ASN A 4 -8.85 12.89 2.58
CA ASN A 4 -9.99 12.65 1.72
C ASN A 4 -10.52 11.23 1.90
N ASN A 5 -11.73 10.98 1.39
CA ASN A 5 -12.34 9.66 1.44
C ASN A 5 -11.42 8.60 0.82
N ARG A 6 -11.24 7.47 1.51
CA ARG A 6 -10.40 6.36 1.08
C ARG A 6 -11.24 5.29 0.42
N TYR A 7 -10.82 4.89 -0.77
CA TYR A 7 -11.47 3.85 -1.55
C TYR A 7 -10.48 2.75 -1.90
N VAL A 8 -11.01 1.56 -2.09
CA VAL A 8 -10.28 0.41 -2.63
C VAL A 8 -11.06 -0.09 -3.84
N THR A 9 -10.35 -0.52 -4.89
CA THR A 9 -11.02 -1.15 -6.04
C THR A 9 -11.60 -2.50 -5.67
N ARG A 10 -12.46 -3.01 -6.55
CA ARG A 10 -13.04 -4.35 -6.38
C ARG A 10 -11.97 -5.44 -6.43
N GLY A 11 -10.93 -5.30 -7.26
CA GLY A 11 -9.80 -6.23 -7.30
C GLY A 11 -9.05 -6.26 -5.98
N VAL A 12 -8.68 -5.09 -5.44
CA VAL A 12 -8.02 -5.01 -4.12
C VAL A 12 -8.88 -5.63 -3.03
N ASN A 13 -10.18 -5.32 -2.99
CA ASN A 13 -11.08 -5.86 -1.97
C ASN A 13 -11.30 -7.39 -2.09
N ALA A 14 -11.08 -7.97 -3.27
CA ALA A 14 -11.21 -9.40 -3.51
C ALA A 14 -9.90 -10.18 -3.24
N GLU A 15 -8.76 -9.60 -3.59
CA GLU A 15 -7.46 -10.31 -3.61
C GLU A 15 -6.55 -9.99 -2.42
N VAL A 16 -6.77 -8.86 -1.74
CA VAL A 16 -5.91 -8.39 -0.65
C VAL A 16 -6.65 -8.45 0.67
N ASP A 17 -6.08 -9.17 1.64
CA ASP A 17 -6.62 -9.24 3.00
C ASP A 17 -6.76 -7.84 3.61
N ILE A 18 -7.90 -7.58 4.27
CA ILE A 18 -8.22 -6.29 4.87
C ILE A 18 -7.15 -5.80 5.85
N ARG A 19 -6.43 -6.70 6.54
CA ARG A 19 -5.32 -6.34 7.42
C ARG A 19 -4.18 -5.68 6.65
N LEU A 20 -3.85 -6.19 5.46
CA LEU A 20 -2.83 -5.60 4.60
C LEU A 20 -3.29 -4.25 4.06
N GLN A 21 -4.57 -4.13 3.68
CA GLN A 21 -5.14 -2.85 3.25
C GLN A 21 -5.01 -1.78 4.34
N VAL A 22 -5.39 -2.10 5.58
CA VAL A 22 -5.26 -1.20 6.73
C VAL A 22 -3.80 -0.82 6.99
N ILE A 23 -2.89 -1.80 6.99
CA ILE A 23 -1.45 -1.55 7.21
C ILE A 23 -0.90 -0.61 6.13
N MET A 24 -1.27 -0.80 4.86
CA MET A 24 -0.82 0.09 3.78
C MET A 24 -1.28 1.53 4.02
N TRP A 25 -2.55 1.74 4.40
CA TRP A 25 -3.04 3.07 4.75
C TRP A 25 -2.29 3.68 5.94
N GLU A 26 -2.04 2.91 7.00
CA GLU A 26 -1.27 3.38 8.15
C GLU A 26 0.17 3.75 7.79
N LEU A 27 0.82 3.00 6.88
CA LEU A 27 2.18 3.30 6.43
C LEU A 27 2.23 4.61 5.67
N ILE A 28 1.26 4.86 4.80
CA ILE A 28 1.17 6.11 4.06
C ILE A 28 0.84 7.28 5.00
N ASP A 29 -0.07 7.09 5.96
CA ASP A 29 -0.37 8.10 6.99
C ASP A 29 0.85 8.48 7.83
N LYS A 30 1.66 7.48 8.21
CA LYS A 30 2.91 7.70 8.92
C LYS A 30 3.92 8.47 8.06
N LEU A 31 3.99 8.18 6.76
CA LEU A 31 4.86 8.91 5.84
C LEU A 31 4.39 10.36 5.69
N ASN A 32 3.09 10.58 5.48
CA ASN A 32 2.48 11.90 5.33
C ASN A 32 2.56 12.75 6.62
N GLY A 33 2.50 12.11 7.79
CA GLY A 33 2.73 12.77 9.07
C GLY A 33 4.21 13.02 9.39
N SER A 34 5.14 12.38 8.66
CA SER A 34 6.57 12.62 8.82
C SER A 34 6.93 13.97 8.20
N LYS A 35 7.84 14.71 8.83
CA LYS A 35 8.42 15.94 8.23
C LYS A 35 9.66 15.64 7.39
N ASP A 36 9.99 14.36 7.26
CA ASP A 36 11.23 13.89 6.65
C ASP A 36 11.13 13.90 5.13
N ILE A 37 9.92 13.70 4.59
CA ILE A 37 9.69 13.62 3.16
C ILE A 37 8.27 14.07 2.77
N GLU A 38 8.17 14.76 1.64
CA GLU A 38 6.88 15.11 1.04
C GLU A 38 6.27 13.89 0.34
N VAL A 39 5.00 13.61 0.61
CA VAL A 39 4.28 12.48 0.03
C VAL A 39 3.76 12.86 -1.34
N ASP A 40 4.16 12.11 -2.36
CA ASP A 40 3.68 12.27 -3.73
C ASP A 40 2.26 11.70 -3.91
N TYR A 41 1.57 12.14 -4.96
CA TYR A 41 0.22 11.68 -5.31
C TYR A 41 0.18 10.17 -5.64
N LEU A 42 1.31 9.59 -6.07
CA LEU A 42 1.44 8.17 -6.38
C LEU A 42 2.32 7.45 -5.36
N GLN A 43 1.73 6.47 -4.68
CA GLN A 43 2.41 5.55 -3.78
C GLN A 43 2.35 4.14 -4.37
N VAL A 44 3.50 3.45 -4.39
CA VAL A 44 3.62 2.10 -4.93
C VAL A 44 3.90 1.14 -3.79
N VAL A 45 3.11 0.06 -3.69
CA VAL A 45 3.33 -0.99 -2.69
C VAL A 45 3.44 -2.35 -3.36
N ASN A 46 4.58 -3.02 -3.22
CA ASN A 46 4.74 -4.41 -3.63
C ASN A 46 4.57 -5.33 -2.41
N ILE A 47 3.65 -6.28 -2.50
CA ILE A 47 3.39 -7.30 -1.48
C ILE A 47 3.98 -8.62 -1.97
N CYS A 48 4.74 -9.29 -1.12
CA CYS A 48 5.29 -10.61 -1.40
C CYS A 48 5.10 -11.52 -0.20
N LYS A 49 4.40 -12.64 -0.38
CA LYS A 49 4.22 -13.64 0.68
C LYS A 49 5.39 -14.60 0.71
N LYS A 50 5.98 -14.81 1.88
CA LYS A 50 7.02 -15.82 2.12
C LYS A 50 6.66 -16.64 3.35
N GLN A 51 6.14 -17.86 3.12
CA GLN A 51 5.75 -18.78 4.20
C GLN A 51 4.80 -18.12 5.20
N ASP A 52 5.29 -17.79 6.40
CA ASP A 52 4.55 -17.20 7.51
C ASP A 52 4.71 -15.67 7.64
N LYS A 53 5.34 -15.03 6.64
CA LYS A 53 5.56 -13.58 6.62
C LYS A 53 5.15 -12.91 5.32
N ILE A 54 4.87 -11.62 5.42
CA ILE A 54 4.60 -10.73 4.31
C ILE A 54 5.72 -9.70 4.24
N LEU A 55 6.30 -9.53 3.06
CA LEU A 55 7.20 -8.42 2.75
C LEU A 55 6.42 -7.35 2.01
N LEU A 56 6.44 -6.13 2.54
CA LEU A 56 5.88 -4.94 1.90
C LEU A 56 7.00 -4.00 1.50
N GLU A 57 7.15 -3.76 0.20
CA GLU A 57 8.06 -2.74 -0.31
C GLU A 57 7.24 -1.52 -0.71
N HIS A 58 7.42 -0.40 0.00
CA HIS A 58 6.70 0.86 -0.21
C HIS A 58 7.64 1.87 -0.88
N LYS A 59 7.19 2.46 -2.00
CA LYS A 59 7.96 3.43 -2.79
C LYS A 59 7.12 4.63 -3.23
N GLN A 60 7.81 5.74 -3.49
CA GLN A 60 7.32 6.88 -4.27
C GLN A 60 8.48 7.46 -5.11
N GLU A 61 8.15 8.21 -6.17
CA GLU A 61 9.16 8.70 -7.12
C GLU A 61 9.75 10.07 -6.74
N VAL A 62 8.92 11.04 -6.31
CA VAL A 62 9.39 12.41 -6.06
C VAL A 62 8.81 12.99 -4.78
N PRO A 63 9.65 13.36 -3.80
CA PRO A 63 11.04 12.92 -3.63
C PRO A 63 11.16 11.39 -3.54
N GLU A 64 12.29 10.83 -3.99
CA GLU A 64 12.51 9.39 -4.00
C GLU A 64 12.43 8.82 -2.58
N TYR A 65 11.59 7.80 -2.40
CA TYR A 65 11.54 7.04 -1.17
C TYR A 65 11.31 5.57 -1.44
N GLN A 66 11.99 4.76 -0.65
CA GLN A 66 11.84 3.32 -0.66
C GLN A 66 12.04 2.78 0.76
N LYS A 67 11.11 1.94 1.21
CA LYS A 67 11.23 1.24 2.47
C LYS A 67 10.66 -0.16 2.40
N LEU A 68 11.36 -1.10 3.02
CA LEU A 68 10.93 -2.49 3.13
C LEU A 68 10.44 -2.77 4.55
N TYR A 69 9.25 -3.35 4.67
CA TYR A 69 8.65 -3.78 5.91
C TYR A 69 8.47 -5.30 5.90
N GLU A 70 8.79 -5.93 7.03
CA GLU A 70 8.56 -7.35 7.25
C GLU A 70 7.48 -7.51 8.32
N ILE A 71 6.40 -8.20 7.96
CA ILE A 71 5.27 -8.48 8.84
C ILE A 71 5.25 -9.98 9.11
N ASN A 72 5.48 -10.34 10.36
CA ASN A 72 5.49 -11.73 10.83
C ASN A 72 4.08 -12.18 11.24
N ASN A 73 3.91 -13.50 11.41
CA ASN A 73 2.67 -14.12 11.86
C ASN A 73 1.49 -13.88 10.92
N MET A 74 1.72 -13.97 9.61
CA MET A 74 0.73 -13.74 8.55
C MET A 74 0.53 -14.97 7.65
N GLY A 75 0.83 -16.17 8.15
CA GLY A 75 0.71 -17.41 7.39
C GLY A 75 -0.71 -17.74 6.95
N ASP A 76 -1.72 -17.28 7.68
CA ASP A 76 -3.15 -17.47 7.40
C ASP A 76 -3.67 -16.61 6.24
N ILE A 77 -2.98 -15.52 5.90
CA ILE A 77 -3.36 -14.63 4.79
C ILE A 77 -3.24 -15.40 3.47
N LYS A 78 -4.31 -15.42 2.67
CA LYS A 78 -4.26 -15.92 1.28
C LYS A 78 -3.90 -14.75 0.37
N LEU A 79 -2.78 -14.88 -0.32
CA LEU A 79 -2.25 -13.89 -1.27
C LEU A 79 -1.61 -14.66 -2.42
N GLU A 80 -1.73 -14.15 -3.65
CA GLU A 80 -0.82 -14.59 -4.71
C GLU A 80 0.63 -14.30 -4.32
N GLU A 81 1.61 -15.04 -4.85
CA GLU A 81 3.00 -14.94 -4.37
C GLU A 81 3.54 -13.50 -4.38
N LYS A 82 3.10 -12.70 -5.37
CA LYS A 82 3.43 -11.27 -5.47
C LYS A 82 2.25 -10.47 -6.02
N LEU A 83 1.94 -9.36 -5.36
CA LEU A 83 1.00 -8.35 -5.84
C LEU A 83 1.68 -7.00 -5.86
N LYS A 84 1.31 -6.17 -6.84
CA LYS A 84 1.72 -4.77 -6.91
C LYS A 84 0.47 -3.91 -6.85
N LEU A 85 0.49 -2.92 -5.97
CA LEU A 85 -0.60 -1.98 -5.76
C LEU A 85 -0.12 -0.55 -5.99
N PHE A 86 -1.06 0.27 -6.42
CA PHE A 86 -0.93 1.71 -6.44
C PHE A 86 -1.93 2.32 -5.46
N VAL A 87 -1.50 3.33 -4.73
CA VAL A 87 -2.38 4.25 -4.02
C VAL A 87 -2.22 5.60 -4.68
N ILE A 88 -3.30 6.09 -5.26
CA ILE A 88 -3.35 7.35 -5.97
C ILE A 88 -4.20 8.31 -5.14
N ASP A 89 -3.63 9.45 -4.76
CA ASP A 89 -4.39 10.56 -4.22
C ASP A 89 -4.80 11.50 -5.36
N ASP A 90 -6.09 11.56 -5.62
CA ASP A 90 -6.71 12.62 -6.43
C ASP A 90 -7.18 13.74 -5.48
N VAL A 91 -7.34 14.95 -6.01
CA VAL A 91 -7.71 16.17 -5.28
C VAL A 91 -8.90 15.94 -4.33
N ASN A 92 -9.82 15.03 -4.69
CA ASN A 92 -11.05 14.75 -3.94
C ASN A 92 -11.04 13.44 -3.12
N HIS A 93 -10.18 12.47 -3.45
CA HIS A 93 -10.21 11.13 -2.83
C HIS A 93 -8.95 10.34 -3.13
N SER A 94 -8.65 9.39 -2.25
CA SER A 94 -7.51 8.49 -2.39
C SER A 94 -8.00 7.08 -2.71
N THR A 95 -7.43 6.45 -3.72
CA THR A 95 -7.84 5.12 -4.19
C THR A 95 -6.68 4.15 -4.20
N MET A 96 -6.87 2.99 -3.59
CA MET A 96 -5.96 1.84 -3.69
C MET A 96 -6.46 0.88 -4.76
N LEU A 97 -5.59 0.52 -5.70
CA LEU A 97 -5.89 -0.35 -6.84
C LEU A 97 -4.75 -1.34 -7.11
N LEU A 98 -5.08 -2.47 -7.74
CA LEU A 98 -4.08 -3.40 -8.24
C LEU A 98 -3.38 -2.81 -9.47
N ALA A 99 -2.10 -3.10 -9.66
CA ALA A 99 -1.37 -2.63 -10.83
C ALA A 99 -1.87 -3.23 -12.16
N GLN A 100 -2.65 -4.30 -12.10
CA GLN A 100 -3.31 -4.89 -13.28
C GLN A 100 -4.63 -4.19 -13.64
N GLU A 101 -5.16 -3.36 -12.73
CA GLU A 101 -6.39 -2.57 -12.95
C GLU A 101 -6.10 -1.16 -13.48
N TYR A 102 -4.82 -0.79 -13.60
CA TYR A 102 -4.32 0.48 -14.12
C TYR A 102 -3.85 0.32 -15.57
#